data_AF-A0A399ZUS6-F1
#
_entry.id   AF-A0A399ZUS6-F1
#
_cell.length_a   1.000
_cell.length_b   1.000
_cell.length_c   1.000
_cell.angle_alpha   90.00
_cell.angle_beta   90.00
_cell.angle_gamma   90.00
#
_symmetry.space_group_name_H-M   'P 1'
#
loop_
_entity.id
_entity.type
_entity.pdbx_description
1 polymer ?
#
loop_
_entity_poly.entity_id
_entity_poly.type
_entity_poly.pdbx_seq_one_letter_code
_entity_poly.pdbx_strand_id
1 'polypeptide(L)' 'MAGTLDLSTKQAAKILSVSDQTVINWMRDGLFPNAYKLNPSKKNSPIRIPIKDVDKVRAAQLKALRG' A
#
# COMPACT_ATOMS: atom_id res chain seq x y z
N MET A 1 20.66 1.33 10.25
CA MET A 1 19.29 1.59 10.77
C MET A 1 18.41 1.96 9.58
N ALA A 2 17.66 1.01 9.02
CA ALA A 2 16.76 1.31 7.90
C ALA A 2 15.48 1.91 8.49
N GLY A 3 15.31 3.23 8.37
CA GLY A 3 14.02 3.85 8.62
C GLY A 3 12.99 3.16 7.75
N THR A 4 11.95 2.60 8.36
CA THR A 4 10.82 2.04 7.62
C THR A 4 10.17 3.19 6.87
N LEU A 5 10.46 3.31 5.57
CA LEU A 5 9.81 4.29 4.71
C LEU A 5 8.34 3.87 4.57
N ASP A 6 7.50 4.39 5.45
CA ASP A 6 6.06 4.31 5.32
C ASP A 6 5.58 5.30 4.26
N LEU A 7 4.87 4.78 3.28
CA LEU A 7 4.30 5.54 2.19
C LEU A 7 2.84 5.84 2.49
N SER A 8 2.40 7.03 2.11
CA SER A 8 0.98 7.35 2.04
C SER A 8 0.31 6.56 0.91
N THR A 9 -1.01 6.40 0.98
CA THR A 9 -1.82 5.80 -0.10
C THR A 9 -1.57 6.46 -1.45
N LYS A 10 -1.41 7.79 -1.50
CA LYS A 10 -1.08 8.53 -2.72
C LYS A 10 0.28 8.15 -3.30
N GLN A 11 1.29 7.97 -2.44
CA GLN A 11 2.62 7.55 -2.89
C GLN A 11 2.61 6.10 -3.38
N ALA A 12 1.96 5.19 -2.64
CA ALA A 12 1.81 3.81 -3.05
C ALA A 12 1.05 3.69 -4.39
N ALA A 13 -0.04 4.44 -4.55
CA ALA A 13 -0.82 4.52 -5.79
C ALA A 13 0.04 4.96 -6.97
N LYS A 14 0.89 5.98 -6.80
CA LYS A 14 1.81 6.46 -7.83
C LYS A 14 2.85 5.40 -8.24
N ILE A 15 3.39 4.65 -7.28
CA ILE A 15 4.41 3.61 -7.54
C ILE A 15 3.80 2.40 -8.27
N LEU A 16 2.58 2.04 -7.89
CA LEU A 16 1.83 0.91 -8.46
C LEU A 16 1.04 1.30 -9.72
N SER A 17 1.07 2.58 -10.12
CA SER A 17 0.29 3.14 -11.22
C SER A 17 -1.21 2.78 -11.15
N VAL A 18 -1.79 2.84 -9.95
CA VAL A 18 -3.22 2.60 -9.70
C VAL A 18 -3.87 3.80 -9.02
N SER A 19 -5.20 3.78 -8.91
CA SER A 19 -5.93 4.80 -8.14
C SER A 19 -5.74 4.62 -6.64
N ASP A 20 -5.83 5.72 -5.89
CA ASP A 20 -5.83 5.71 -4.43
C ASP A 20 -6.96 4.86 -3.85
N GLN A 21 -8.13 4.86 -4.51
CA GLN A 21 -9.26 4.01 -4.14
C GLN A 21 -8.92 2.51 -4.30
N THR A 22 -8.20 2.14 -5.36
CA THR A 22 -7.72 0.76 -5.57
C THR A 22 -6.80 0.33 -4.43
N VAL A 23 -5.86 1.19 -4.02
CA VAL A 23 -4.96 0.89 -2.89
C VAL A 23 -5.72 0.71 -1.58
N ILE A 24 -6.76 1.52 -1.33
CA ILE A 24 -7.62 1.39 -0.15
C ILE A 24 -8.39 0.06 -0.20
N ASN A 25 -8.91 -0.34 -1.35
CA ASN A 25 -9.59 -1.62 -1.51
C ASN A 25 -8.63 -2.78 -1.25
N TRP A 26 -7.46 -2.78 -1.86
CA TRP A 26 -6.42 -3.79 -1.62
C TRP A 26 -5.98 -3.88 -0.16
N MET A 27 -5.93 -2.76 0.55
CA MET A 27 -5.70 -2.76 2.00
C MET A 27 -6.81 -3.48 2.74
N ARG A 28 -8.08 -3.24 2.39
CA ARG A 28 -9.25 -3.91 2.98
C ARG A 28 -9.27 -5.40 2.65
N ASP A 29 -8.82 -5.75 1.45
CA ASP A 29 -8.72 -7.13 0.97
C ASP A 29 -7.53 -7.89 1.60
N GLY A 30 -6.69 -7.20 2.39
CA GLY A 30 -5.55 -7.80 3.09
C GLY A 30 -4.28 -7.95 2.25
N LEU A 31 -4.23 -7.32 1.08
CA LEU A 31 -3.05 -7.37 0.19
C LEU A 31 -1.82 -6.68 0.80
N PHE A 32 -2.04 -5.72 1.69
CA PHE A 32 -0.99 -5.02 2.44
C PHE A 32 -1.04 -5.44 3.92
N PRO A 33 -0.37 -6.53 4.33
CA PRO A 33 -0.48 -7.09 5.67
C PRO A 33 0.06 -6.17 6.78
N ASN A 34 1.01 -5.28 6.44
CA ASN A 34 1.59 -4.34 7.40
C ASN A 34 1.07 -2.90 7.21
N ALA A 35 0.05 -2.68 6.38
CA ALA A 35 -0.57 -1.37 6.26
C ALA A 35 -1.43 -1.07 7.49
N TYR A 36 -1.29 0.14 8.02
CA TYR A 36 -2.02 0.58 9.21
C TYR A 36 -2.55 1.99 9.07
N LYS A 37 -3.59 2.29 9.84
CA LYS A 37 -4.09 3.66 10.01
C LYS A 37 -3.37 4.30 11.18
N LEU A 38 -2.94 5.55 11.04
CA LEU A 38 -2.34 6.31 12.15
C LEU A 38 -3.31 6.50 13.34
N ASN A 39 -4.60 6.53 13.06
CA ASN A 39 -5.66 6.61 14.06
C ASN A 39 -6.84 5.73 13.62
N PRO A 40 -7.00 4.52 14.18
CA PRO A 40 -8.06 3.60 13.77
C PRO A 40 -9.47 4.11 14.12
N SER A 41 -9.61 5.00 15.11
CA SER A 41 -10.89 5.56 15.56
C SER A 41 -11.44 6.65 14.63
N LYS A 42 -10.62 7.22 13.73
CA LYS A 42 -11.07 8.24 12.76
C LYS A 42 -11.27 7.65 11.37
N LYS A 43 -12.46 7.89 10.80
CA LYS A 43 -12.84 7.45 9.44
C LYS A 43 -11.86 7.92 8.36
N ASN A 44 -11.37 9.16 8.47
CA ASN A 44 -10.46 9.79 7.50
C ASN A 44 -8.99 9.81 7.97
N SER A 45 -8.60 8.85 8.79
CA SER A 45 -7.22 8.80 9.27
C SER A 45 -6.24 8.45 8.16
N PRO A 46 -5.09 9.14 8.07
CA PRO A 46 -4.07 8.81 7.08
C PRO A 46 -3.58 7.36 7.24
N ILE A 47 -3.57 6.65 6.11
CA ILE A 47 -3.09 5.28 6.00
C ILE A 47 -1.60 5.32 5.66
N ARG A 48 -0.83 4.48 6.34
CA ARG A 48 0.59 4.26 6.15
C ARG A 48 0.83 2.84 5.67
N ILE A 49 1.52 2.71 4.55
CA ILE A 49 1.81 1.45 3.89
C ILE A 49 3.33 1.31 3.83
N PRO A 50 3.92 0.30 4.49
CA PRO A 50 5.36 0.08 4.42
C PRO A 50 5.80 -0.19 2.97
N ILE A 51 6.91 0.41 2.56
CA ILE A 51 7.46 0.23 1.21
C ILE A 51 7.67 -1.25 0.84
N LYS A 52 7.99 -2.10 1.83
CA LYS A 52 8.14 -3.55 1.64
C LYS A 52 6.88 -4.23 1.09
N ASP A 53 5.69 -3.81 1.53
CA ASP A 53 4.46 -4.39 1.01
C ASP A 53 4.15 -3.84 -0.39
N VAL A 54 4.44 -2.56 -0.65
CA VAL A 54 4.32 -1.97 -1.99
C VAL A 54 5.20 -2.70 -3.00
N ASP A 55 6.46 -3.00 -2.66
CA ASP A 55 7.37 -3.76 -3.52
C ASP A 55 6.87 -5.20 -3.77
N LYS A 56 6.34 -5.88 -2.74
CA LYS A 56 5.74 -7.22 -2.91
C LYS A 56 4.58 -7.20 -3.90
N VAL A 57 3.67 -6.24 -3.76
CA VAL A 57 2.53 -6.09 -4.68
C VAL A 57 3.01 -5.77 -6.08
N ARG A 58 3.96 -4.85 -6.23
CA ARG A 58 4.55 -4.49 -7.52
C ARG A 58 5.20 -5.70 -8.21
N ALA A 59 5.95 -6.49 -7.45
CA ALA A 59 6.57 -7.72 -7.95
C ALA A 59 5.54 -8.76 -8.39
N ALA A 60 4.46 -8.92 -7.61
CA ALA A 60 3.34 -9.79 -7.98
C ALA A 60 2.64 -9.30 -9.26
N GLN A 61 2.44 -7.99 -9.40
CA GLN A 61 1.84 -7.36 -10.58
C GLN A 61 2.70 -7.58 -11.84
N LEU A 62 4.02 -7.43 -11.73
CA LEU A 62 4.97 -7.72 -12.80
C LEU A 62 4.98 -9.21 -13.17
N LYS A 63 4.83 -10.11 -12.19
CA LYS A 63 4.74 -11.55 -12.42
C LYS A 63 3.46 -11.90 -13.18
N ALA A 64 2.32 -11.31 -12.80
CA ALA A 64 1.03 -11.53 -13.46
C ALA A 64 1.00 -11.00 -14.90
N LEU A 65 1.72 -9.91 -15.21
CA LEU A 65 1.80 -9.36 -16.57
C LEU A 65 2.70 -10.18 -17.50
N ARG A 66 3.64 -10.96 -16.94
CA ARG A 66 4.66 -11.73 -17.69
C ARG A 66 4.31 -13.21 -17.89
N GLY A 67 3.19 -13.68 -17.33
CA GLY A 67 2.72 -15.06 -17.48
C GLY A 67 1.44 -15.10 -18.28
#